data_AF-A0A1Q3LPC2-F1
#
_entry.id   AF-A0A1Q3LPC2-F1
#
_cell.length_a   1.000
_cell.length_b   1.000
_cell.length_c   1.000
_cell.angle_alpha   90.00
_cell.angle_beta   90.00
_cell.angle_gamma   90.00
#
_symmetry.space_group_name_H-M   'P 1'
#
loop_
_entity.id
_entity.type
_entity.pdbx_description
1 polymer ?
#
loop_
_entity_poly.entity_id
_entity_poly.type
_entity_poly.pdbx_seq_one_letter_code
_entity_poly.pdbx_strand_id
1 'polypeptide(L)'
;MILTGAPAEDFQEVEADAFAVGFMMPRWLIQWHAARQSWTVDDFRRPNRVYQLALRIGASYEATCWTLVRHRLIQAALARELLQTQPRELKVGLLETYKPQDYRGDVWLLTERDAGTRIDGSRNDLFVLRLEEHSGGGYLWDIDQLKASGFAIVRDELEAIDGDGVGGPVVRRVTAAPEETHRGSLQIEERRPWDPEPPLSRLKLDFDLTGPEEEGLSRAERRRLLEAA
;
A
#
# COMPACT_ATOMS: atom_id res chain seq x y z
N MET A 1 33.94 33.13 -25.91
CA MET A 1 32.70 32.40 -25.60
C MET A 1 33.09 31.26 -24.65
N ILE A 2 32.98 31.50 -23.35
CA ILE A 2 33.37 30.52 -22.32
C ILE A 2 32.14 29.66 -22.07
N LEU A 3 32.25 28.36 -22.37
CA LEU A 3 31.28 27.36 -21.94
C LEU A 3 31.49 27.15 -20.44
N THR A 4 30.65 27.78 -19.62
CA THR A 4 30.50 27.45 -18.21
C THR A 4 29.90 26.05 -18.13
N GLY A 5 30.75 25.05 -17.83
CA GLY A 5 30.30 23.72 -17.43
C GLY A 5 29.50 23.83 -16.13
N ALA A 6 28.44 23.03 -16.01
CA ALA A 6 27.68 22.92 -14.76
C ALA A 6 28.64 22.58 -13.60
N PRO A 7 28.44 23.16 -12.41
CA PRO A 7 29.33 22.97 -11.27
C PRO A 7 29.42 21.49 -10.88
N ALA A 8 30.60 21.04 -10.48
CA ALA A 8 30.87 19.64 -10.13
C ALA A 8 30.00 19.10 -8.96
N GLU A 9 29.46 19.99 -8.12
CA GLU A 9 28.51 19.64 -7.05
C GLU A 9 27.20 19.03 -7.58
N ASP A 10 26.73 19.50 -8.74
CA ASP A 10 25.48 19.04 -9.38
C ASP A 10 25.61 17.57 -9.87
N PHE A 11 26.80 17.17 -10.34
CA PHE A 11 27.06 15.79 -10.73
C PHE A 11 27.14 14.84 -9.55
N GLN A 12 27.74 15.27 -8.44
CA GLN A 12 27.84 14.44 -7.24
C GLN A 12 26.46 14.21 -6.60
N GLU A 13 25.59 15.23 -6.56
CA GLU A 13 24.20 15.09 -6.11
C GLU A 13 23.40 14.15 -7.01
N VAL A 14 23.50 14.30 -8.34
CA VAL A 14 22.82 13.41 -9.30
C VAL A 14 23.31 11.96 -9.19
N GLU A 15 24.61 11.75 -8.97
CA GLU A 15 25.17 10.41 -8.75
C GLU A 15 24.72 9.80 -7.42
N ALA A 16 24.69 10.60 -6.35
CA ALA A 16 24.21 10.18 -5.04
C ALA A 16 22.71 9.81 -5.08
N ASP A 17 21.89 10.63 -5.73
CA ASP A 17 20.47 10.35 -5.96
C ASP A 17 20.28 9.09 -6.81
N ALA A 18 21.09 8.92 -7.86
CA ALA A 18 21.04 7.72 -8.68
C ALA A 18 21.38 6.46 -7.89
N PHE A 19 22.40 6.52 -7.03
CA PHE A 19 22.79 5.46 -6.11
C PHE A 19 21.69 5.16 -5.09
N ALA A 20 21.17 6.18 -4.39
CA ALA A 20 20.13 6.03 -3.39
C ALA A 20 18.86 5.39 -3.99
N VAL A 21 18.41 5.87 -5.16
CA VAL A 21 17.27 5.27 -5.87
C VAL A 21 17.56 3.83 -6.29
N GLY A 22 18.76 3.52 -6.78
CA GLY A 22 19.14 2.16 -7.15
C GLY A 22 19.19 1.20 -5.95
N PHE A 23 19.59 1.71 -4.79
CA PHE A 23 19.62 0.99 -3.53
C PHE A 23 18.22 0.79 -2.91
N MET A 24 17.38 1.82 -2.91
CA MET A 24 16.03 1.79 -2.33
C MET A 24 15.01 1.08 -3.22
N MET A 25 15.12 1.21 -4.55
CA MET A 25 14.18 0.65 -5.52
C MET A 25 14.89 -0.25 -6.55
N PRO A 26 15.56 -1.33 -6.11
CA PRO A 26 16.24 -2.23 -7.02
C PRO A 26 15.22 -3.03 -7.85
N ARG A 27 15.62 -3.40 -9.08
CA ARG A 27 14.73 -4.09 -10.03
C ARG A 27 14.12 -5.38 -9.46
N TRP A 28 14.89 -6.13 -8.66
CA TRP A 28 14.41 -7.38 -8.07
C TRP A 28 13.26 -7.15 -7.08
N LEU A 29 13.25 -6.02 -6.36
CA LEU A 29 12.20 -5.69 -5.40
C LEU A 29 10.90 -5.33 -6.13
N ILE A 30 11.01 -4.56 -7.21
CA ILE A 30 9.87 -4.26 -8.09
C ILE A 30 9.28 -5.56 -8.66
N GLN A 31 10.14 -6.47 -9.13
CA GLN A 31 9.72 -7.78 -9.65
C GLN A 31 9.07 -8.65 -8.58
N TRP A 32 9.57 -8.62 -7.34
CA TRP A 32 8.97 -9.34 -6.21
C TRP A 32 7.54 -8.86 -5.93
N HIS A 33 7.33 -7.54 -5.83
CA HIS A 33 5.99 -6.98 -5.66
C HIS A 33 5.10 -7.25 -6.86
N ALA A 34 5.61 -7.11 -8.08
CA ALA A 34 4.84 -7.37 -9.30
C ALA A 34 4.38 -8.83 -9.37
N ALA A 35 5.28 -9.79 -9.12
CA ALA A 35 4.94 -11.22 -9.11
C ALA A 35 3.88 -11.53 -8.06
N ARG A 36 4.06 -11.01 -6.83
CA ARG A 36 3.13 -11.20 -5.72
C ARG A 36 1.74 -10.63 -6.02
N GLN A 37 1.69 -9.44 -6.61
CA GLN A 37 0.45 -8.78 -6.98
C GLN A 37 -0.10 -9.26 -8.33
N SER A 38 0.55 -10.22 -8.98
CA SER A 38 0.28 -10.69 -10.35
C SER A 38 0.18 -9.55 -11.37
N TRP A 39 1.04 -8.54 -11.21
CA TRP A 39 1.20 -7.44 -12.14
C TRP A 39 2.22 -7.78 -13.21
N THR A 40 1.87 -7.39 -14.42
CA THR A 40 2.73 -7.41 -15.59
C THR A 40 3.31 -6.03 -15.85
N VAL A 41 4.21 -5.92 -16.82
CA VAL A 41 4.72 -4.62 -17.27
C VAL A 41 3.58 -3.72 -17.78
N ASP A 42 2.54 -4.29 -18.36
CA ASP A 42 1.38 -3.52 -18.84
C ASP A 42 0.58 -2.89 -17.70
N ASP A 43 0.56 -3.51 -16.52
CA ASP A 43 -0.08 -2.94 -15.34
C ASP A 43 0.55 -1.63 -14.88
N PHE A 44 1.82 -1.40 -15.18
CA PHE A 44 2.49 -0.13 -14.87
C PHE A 44 2.05 1.03 -15.78
N ARG A 45 1.17 0.80 -16.75
CA ARG A 45 0.45 1.90 -17.44
C ARG A 45 -0.65 2.51 -16.58
N ARG A 46 -1.07 1.83 -15.51
CA ARG A 46 -2.18 2.25 -14.66
C ARG A 46 -1.63 3.01 -13.45
N PRO A 47 -2.00 4.30 -13.24
CA PRO A 47 -1.40 5.12 -12.19
C PRO A 47 -1.71 4.60 -10.79
N ASN A 48 -2.88 3.97 -10.58
CA ASN A 48 -3.23 3.32 -9.31
C ASN A 48 -2.28 2.16 -8.97
N ARG A 49 -1.81 1.38 -9.95
CA ARG A 49 -0.86 0.28 -9.72
C ARG A 49 0.51 0.81 -9.36
N VAL A 50 0.97 1.86 -10.05
CA VAL A 50 2.26 2.50 -9.75
C VAL A 50 2.24 3.18 -8.38
N TYR A 51 1.14 3.81 -7.98
CA TYR A 51 0.95 4.33 -6.62
C TYR A 51 1.01 3.22 -5.56
N GLN A 52 0.29 2.12 -5.77
CA GLN A 52 0.30 0.98 -4.85
C GLN A 52 1.67 0.28 -4.77
N LEU A 53 2.47 0.32 -5.84
CA LEU A 53 3.86 -0.12 -5.83
C LEU A 53 4.75 0.82 -5.00
N ALA A 54 4.58 2.14 -5.18
CA ALA A 54 5.35 3.15 -4.48
C ALA A 54 5.24 3.00 -2.95
N LEU A 55 4.01 2.83 -2.45
CA LEU A 55 3.75 2.58 -1.03
C LEU A 55 4.49 1.34 -0.53
N ARG A 56 4.39 0.22 -1.26
CA ARG A 56 4.96 -1.07 -0.87
C ARG A 56 6.50 -1.08 -0.86
N ILE A 57 7.13 -0.22 -1.65
CA ILE A 57 8.59 -0.06 -1.69
C ILE A 57 9.07 1.06 -0.74
N GLY A 58 8.16 1.87 -0.19
CA GLY A 58 8.51 3.00 0.66
C GLY A 58 9.10 4.18 -0.12
N ALA A 59 8.62 4.42 -1.34
CA ALA A 59 9.07 5.51 -2.21
C ALA A 59 7.92 6.44 -2.60
N SER A 60 8.26 7.65 -3.07
CA SER A 60 7.25 8.55 -3.63
C SER A 60 6.72 8.02 -4.97
N TYR A 61 5.48 8.40 -5.30
CA TYR A 61 4.86 8.08 -6.59
C TYR A 61 5.73 8.54 -7.77
N GLU A 62 6.28 9.76 -7.68
CA GLU A 62 7.14 10.32 -8.71
C GLU A 62 8.47 9.57 -8.87
N ALA A 63 9.15 9.30 -7.75
CA ALA A 63 10.41 8.54 -7.77
C ALA A 63 10.19 7.13 -8.35
N THR A 64 9.04 6.52 -8.06
CA THR A 64 8.66 5.21 -8.61
C THR A 64 8.46 5.29 -10.13
N CYS A 65 7.73 6.27 -10.65
CA CYS A 65 7.54 6.49 -12.09
C CYS A 65 8.88 6.56 -12.83
N TRP A 66 9.81 7.39 -12.35
CA TRP A 66 11.12 7.53 -12.99
C TRP A 66 12.03 6.30 -12.82
N THR A 67 11.88 5.59 -11.70
CA THR A 67 12.60 4.33 -11.49
C THR A 67 12.14 3.23 -12.46
N LEU A 68 10.84 3.15 -12.75
CA LEU A 68 10.32 2.23 -13.77
C LEU A 68 10.91 2.54 -15.16
N VAL A 69 11.16 3.82 -15.49
CA VAL A 69 11.87 4.21 -16.72
C VAL A 69 13.32 3.74 -16.68
N ARG A 70 14.03 3.98 -15.56
CA ARG A 70 15.43 3.58 -15.39
C ARG A 70 15.63 2.08 -15.59
N HIS A 71 14.71 1.26 -15.08
CA HIS A 71 14.72 -0.19 -15.25
C HIS A 71 14.13 -0.67 -16.59
N ARG A 72 13.74 0.24 -17.48
CA ARG A 72 13.13 -0.03 -18.80
C ARG A 72 11.84 -0.84 -18.72
N LEU A 73 11.07 -0.63 -17.65
CA LEU A 73 9.74 -1.22 -17.48
C LEU A 73 8.67 -0.34 -18.14
N ILE A 74 8.87 0.98 -18.17
CA ILE A 74 8.02 1.90 -18.93
C ILE A 74 8.86 2.89 -19.74
N GLN A 75 8.25 3.58 -20.69
CA GLN A 75 8.89 4.65 -21.45
C GLN A 75 8.77 5.99 -20.71
N ALA A 76 9.71 6.91 -20.96
CA ALA A 76 9.69 8.24 -20.35
C ALA A 76 8.45 9.08 -20.71
N ALA A 77 7.85 8.85 -21.89
CA ALA A 77 6.59 9.48 -22.28
C ALA A 77 5.45 9.04 -21.35
N LEU A 78 5.33 7.73 -21.10
CA LEU A 78 4.35 7.16 -20.19
C LEU A 78 4.55 7.65 -18.75
N ALA A 79 5.79 7.78 -18.27
CA ALA A 79 6.05 8.36 -16.95
C ALA A 79 5.49 9.79 -16.83
N ARG A 80 5.68 10.64 -17.85
CA ARG A 80 5.13 12.01 -17.86
C ARG A 80 3.60 12.04 -17.88
N GLU A 81 2.98 11.06 -18.55
CA GLU A 81 1.52 10.88 -18.57
C GLU A 81 1.00 10.46 -17.19
N LEU A 82 1.62 9.45 -16.57
CA LEU A 82 1.28 8.98 -15.21
C LEU A 82 1.37 10.11 -14.18
N LEU A 83 2.36 11.00 -14.31
CA LEU A 83 2.56 12.15 -13.42
C LEU A 83 1.50 13.24 -13.59
N GLN A 84 0.67 13.20 -14.63
CA GLN A 84 -0.50 14.10 -14.71
C GLN A 84 -1.58 13.72 -13.70
N THR A 85 -1.64 12.46 -13.25
CA THR A 85 -2.55 12.03 -12.19
C THR A 85 -1.92 12.26 -10.83
N GLN A 86 -2.48 13.19 -10.06
CA GLN A 86 -1.95 13.50 -8.74
C GLN A 86 -2.26 12.38 -7.73
N PRO A 87 -1.38 12.10 -6.75
CA PRO A 87 -1.64 11.09 -5.72
C PRO A 87 -3.00 11.28 -5.01
N ARG A 88 -3.43 12.53 -4.82
CA ARG A 88 -4.75 12.82 -4.25
C ARG A 88 -5.90 12.23 -5.07
N GLU A 89 -5.84 12.30 -6.39
CA GLU A 89 -6.88 11.74 -7.28
C GLU A 89 -6.92 10.21 -7.16
N LEU A 90 -5.75 9.57 -7.01
CA LEU A 90 -5.65 8.13 -6.80
C LEU A 90 -6.24 7.72 -5.45
N LYS A 91 -5.95 8.48 -4.39
CA LYS A 91 -6.55 8.29 -3.05
C LYS A 91 -8.07 8.45 -3.10
N VAL A 92 -8.58 9.48 -3.78
CA VAL A 92 -10.03 9.68 -3.99
C VAL A 92 -10.65 8.49 -4.71
N GLY A 93 -10.03 8.00 -5.79
CA GLY A 93 -10.51 6.83 -6.52
C GLY A 93 -10.57 5.55 -5.66
N LEU A 94 -9.60 5.38 -4.75
CA LEU A 94 -9.58 4.25 -3.81
C LEU A 94 -10.60 4.37 -2.67
N LEU A 95 -11.02 5.57 -2.29
CA LEU A 95 -11.99 5.77 -1.21
C LEU A 95 -13.44 5.87 -1.72
N GLU A 96 -13.61 6.10 -3.03
CA GLU A 96 -14.88 6.28 -3.73
C GLU A 96 -15.76 7.35 -3.05
N THR A 97 -16.82 6.93 -2.34
CA THR A 97 -17.77 7.83 -1.67
C THR A 97 -17.29 8.31 -0.31
N TYR A 98 -16.34 7.61 0.31
CA TYR A 98 -15.78 8.00 1.60
C TYR A 98 -14.83 9.19 1.46
N LYS A 99 -15.02 10.21 2.30
CA LYS A 99 -14.20 11.43 2.31
C LYS A 99 -13.53 11.59 3.68
N PRO A 100 -12.20 11.40 3.79
CA PRO A 100 -11.48 11.67 5.01
C PRO A 100 -11.40 13.18 5.29
N GLN A 101 -10.99 13.54 6.51
CA GLN A 101 -10.79 14.93 6.90
C GLN A 101 -9.73 15.62 6.04
N ASP A 102 -8.64 14.91 5.72
CA ASP A 102 -7.62 15.32 4.77
C ASP A 102 -7.03 14.09 4.03
N TYR A 103 -6.20 14.34 3.01
CA TYR A 103 -5.58 13.30 2.15
C TYR A 103 -4.06 13.19 2.37
N ARG A 104 -3.56 13.59 3.54
CA ARG A 104 -2.12 13.53 3.86
C ARG A 104 -1.66 12.09 4.07
N GLY A 105 -2.45 11.27 4.76
CA GLY A 105 -2.20 9.84 4.93
C GLY A 105 -2.35 9.07 3.61
N ASP A 106 -1.63 7.96 3.51
CA ASP A 106 -1.70 7.09 2.34
C ASP A 106 -2.93 6.21 2.34
N VAL A 107 -3.31 5.73 1.15
CA VAL A 107 -4.46 4.84 0.99
C VAL A 107 -3.96 3.52 0.41
N TRP A 108 -3.93 2.50 1.26
CA TRP A 108 -3.48 1.16 0.93
C TRP A 108 -4.65 0.35 0.36
N LEU A 109 -4.48 -0.22 -0.83
CA LEU A 109 -5.39 -1.24 -1.35
C LEU A 109 -4.82 -2.60 -1.01
N LEU A 110 -5.51 -3.35 -0.14
CA LEU A 110 -5.11 -4.66 0.32
C LEU A 110 -6.04 -5.73 -0.25
N THR A 111 -5.42 -6.83 -0.67
CA THR A 111 -6.09 -8.04 -1.14
C THR A 111 -5.47 -9.25 -0.44
N GLU A 112 -5.97 -10.44 -0.72
CA GLU A 112 -5.40 -11.71 -0.27
C GLU A 112 -3.91 -11.85 -0.66
N ARG A 113 -3.49 -11.17 -1.74
CA ARG A 113 -2.10 -11.16 -2.22
C ARG A 113 -1.15 -10.45 -1.27
N ASP A 114 -1.65 -9.69 -0.30
CA ASP A 114 -0.85 -9.05 0.73
C ASP A 114 -0.61 -9.98 1.94
N ALA A 115 -1.17 -11.20 1.96
CA ALA A 115 -1.01 -12.15 3.08
C ALA A 115 0.44 -12.60 3.33
N GLY A 116 1.01 -12.19 4.46
CA GLY A 116 2.38 -12.47 4.87
C GLY A 116 3.37 -11.37 4.49
N THR A 117 2.90 -10.20 4.04
CA THR A 117 3.76 -9.00 3.99
C THR A 117 3.78 -8.27 5.32
N ARG A 118 4.72 -7.32 5.41
CA ARG A 118 4.70 -6.24 6.37
C ARG A 118 4.32 -4.94 5.67
N ILE A 119 3.51 -4.11 6.32
CA ILE A 119 3.20 -2.75 5.88
C ILE A 119 3.85 -1.77 6.85
N ASP A 120 4.70 -0.88 6.32
CA ASP A 120 5.22 0.26 7.06
C ASP A 120 4.44 1.50 6.63
N GLY A 121 3.67 2.06 7.56
CA GLY A 121 2.74 3.16 7.28
C GLY A 121 2.61 4.09 8.49
N SER A 122 1.51 4.83 8.53
CA SER A 122 1.22 5.83 9.56
C SER A 122 -0.20 5.67 10.12
N ARG A 123 -0.43 6.19 11.32
CA ARG A 123 -1.78 6.25 11.92
C ARG A 123 -2.80 7.03 11.09
N ASN A 124 -2.33 7.91 10.18
CA ASN A 124 -3.20 8.72 9.33
C ASN A 124 -3.59 8.00 8.04
N ASP A 125 -3.03 6.82 7.78
CA ASP A 125 -3.30 6.06 6.57
C ASP A 125 -4.68 5.40 6.63
N LEU A 126 -5.21 5.08 5.46
CA LEU A 126 -6.45 4.33 5.29
C LEU A 126 -6.15 3.02 4.57
N PHE A 127 -6.88 1.98 4.96
CA PHE A 127 -6.73 0.63 4.44
C PHE A 127 -8.04 0.20 3.79
N VAL A 128 -8.02 0.04 2.48
CA VAL A 128 -9.13 -0.48 1.68
C VAL A 128 -8.85 -1.95 1.43
N LEU A 129 -9.50 -2.83 2.18
CA LEU A 129 -9.47 -4.26 1.95
C LEU A 129 -10.50 -4.57 0.87
N ARG A 130 -10.08 -5.25 -0.19
CA ARG A 130 -10.93 -5.69 -1.29
C ARG A 130 -10.75 -7.19 -1.48
N LEU A 131 -11.64 -7.96 -0.86
CA LEU A 131 -11.48 -9.41 -0.68
C LEU A 131 -12.60 -10.15 -1.40
N GLU A 132 -12.28 -11.25 -2.07
CA GLU A 132 -13.27 -12.17 -2.59
C GLU A 132 -14.01 -12.84 -1.42
N GLU A 133 -15.33 -12.89 -1.49
CA GLU A 133 -16.19 -13.49 -0.47
C GLU A 133 -17.13 -14.52 -1.12
N HIS A 134 -17.13 -15.74 -0.57
CA HIS A 134 -17.92 -16.88 -1.02
C HIS A 134 -19.28 -16.92 -0.30
N SER A 135 -20.00 -15.78 -0.33
CA SER A 135 -21.25 -15.60 0.42
C SER A 135 -22.33 -16.62 0.04
N GLY A 136 -22.35 -17.08 -1.22
CA GLY A 136 -23.25 -18.14 -1.69
C GLY A 136 -23.09 -19.48 -0.96
N GLY A 137 -21.90 -19.75 -0.41
CA GLY A 137 -21.60 -20.92 0.42
C GLY A 137 -21.74 -20.68 1.93
N GLY A 138 -22.23 -19.50 2.34
CA GLY A 138 -22.33 -19.06 3.73
C GLY A 138 -21.02 -18.59 4.36
N TYR A 139 -19.96 -18.43 3.57
CA TYR A 139 -18.67 -17.95 4.03
C TYR A 139 -18.65 -16.42 4.02
N LEU A 140 -18.25 -15.84 5.16
CA LEU A 140 -18.19 -14.39 5.36
C LEU A 140 -16.84 -14.03 5.98
N TRP A 141 -16.28 -12.89 5.58
CA TRP A 141 -15.14 -12.32 6.29
C TRP A 141 -15.55 -11.80 7.66
N ASP A 142 -14.80 -12.18 8.69
CA ASP A 142 -14.99 -11.70 10.05
C ASP A 142 -14.34 -10.33 10.26
N ILE A 143 -15.15 -9.28 10.13
CA ILE A 143 -14.70 -7.89 10.26
C ILE A 143 -14.47 -7.48 11.71
N ASP A 144 -15.01 -8.21 12.69
CA ASP A 144 -14.72 -7.93 14.09
C ASP A 144 -13.26 -8.27 14.44
N GLN A 145 -12.64 -9.20 13.70
CA GLN A 145 -11.19 -9.45 13.79
C GLN A 145 -10.35 -8.26 13.31
N LEU A 146 -10.86 -7.47 12.35
CA LEU A 146 -10.20 -6.24 11.90
C LEU A 146 -10.22 -5.17 13.01
N LYS A 147 -11.37 -5.02 13.69
CA LYS A 147 -11.50 -4.13 14.86
C LYS A 147 -10.60 -4.57 16.01
N ALA A 148 -10.57 -5.86 16.31
CA ALA A 148 -9.69 -6.44 17.32
C ALA A 148 -8.20 -6.22 17.00
N SER A 149 -7.86 -5.98 15.74
CA SER A 149 -6.50 -5.64 15.28
C SER A 149 -6.16 -4.14 15.39
N GLY A 150 -7.03 -3.30 15.99
CA GLY A 150 -6.77 -1.87 16.21
C GLY A 150 -7.24 -0.94 15.09
N PHE A 151 -8.20 -1.38 14.27
CA PHE A 151 -8.75 -0.60 13.16
C PHE A 151 -10.23 -0.26 13.35
N ALA A 152 -10.57 1.02 13.23
CA ALA A 152 -11.95 1.46 13.09
C ALA A 152 -12.47 1.22 11.66
N ILE A 153 -13.65 0.64 11.53
CA ILE A 153 -14.31 0.45 10.24
C ILE A 153 -15.06 1.73 9.88
N VAL A 154 -14.69 2.35 8.76
CA VAL A 154 -15.34 3.59 8.29
C VAL A 154 -16.29 3.33 7.12
N ARG A 155 -16.17 2.18 6.44
CA ARG A 155 -17.06 1.72 5.36
C ARG A 155 -16.95 0.21 5.20
N ASP A 156 -18.07 -0.47 4.93
CA ASP A 156 -18.14 -1.91 4.64
C ASP A 156 -19.26 -2.14 3.61
N GLU A 157 -18.91 -2.67 2.45
CA GLU A 157 -19.82 -2.86 1.32
C GLU A 157 -19.53 -4.17 0.57
N LEU A 158 -20.53 -4.67 -0.13
CA LEU A 158 -20.40 -5.80 -1.07
C LEU A 158 -20.50 -5.28 -2.50
N GLU A 159 -19.47 -5.56 -3.30
CA GLU A 159 -19.39 -5.29 -4.74
C GLU A 159 -19.72 -6.57 -5.51
N ALA A 160 -20.63 -6.52 -6.48
CA ALA A 160 -20.87 -7.63 -7.39
C ALA A 160 -19.69 -7.76 -8.38
N ILE A 161 -19.18 -8.97 -8.61
CA ILE A 161 -18.11 -9.24 -9.59
C ILE A 161 -18.67 -9.25 -11.02
N ASP A 162 -19.89 -9.75 -11.22
CA ASP A 162 -20.61 -9.71 -12.49
C ASP A 162 -22.13 -9.73 -12.23
N GLY A 163 -22.90 -8.93 -12.97
CA GLY A 163 -24.32 -8.67 -12.69
C GLY A 163 -25.27 -9.82 -13.03
N ASP A 164 -24.80 -10.82 -13.78
CA ASP A 164 -25.65 -11.80 -14.46
C ASP A 164 -25.65 -13.21 -13.83
N GLY A 165 -24.84 -13.45 -12.78
CA GLY A 165 -24.71 -14.77 -12.15
C GLY A 165 -25.25 -14.81 -10.71
N VAL A 166 -26.34 -15.56 -10.48
CA VAL A 166 -26.84 -15.82 -9.11
C VAL A 166 -25.88 -16.77 -8.39
N GLY A 167 -25.38 -16.35 -7.22
CA GLY A 167 -24.55 -17.18 -6.33
C GLY A 167 -23.05 -17.20 -6.64
N GLY A 168 -22.57 -16.34 -7.54
CA GLY A 168 -21.14 -16.14 -7.77
C GLY A 168 -20.42 -15.46 -6.59
N PRO A 169 -19.09 -15.50 -6.55
CA PRO A 169 -18.32 -14.75 -5.56
C PRO A 169 -18.63 -13.26 -5.67
N VAL A 170 -18.70 -12.60 -4.52
CA VAL A 170 -18.78 -11.14 -4.41
C VAL A 170 -17.44 -10.61 -3.92
N VAL A 171 -17.22 -9.31 -4.03
CA VAL A 171 -16.07 -8.68 -3.39
C VAL A 171 -16.56 -7.91 -2.17
N ARG A 172 -16.05 -8.26 -0.99
CA ARG A 172 -16.23 -7.45 0.19
C ARG A 172 -15.18 -6.35 0.23
N ARG A 173 -15.66 -5.12 0.27
CA ARG A 173 -14.84 -3.91 0.33
C ARG A 173 -14.99 -3.27 1.70
N VAL A 174 -13.90 -3.23 2.46
CA VAL A 174 -13.86 -2.62 3.80
C VAL A 174 -12.83 -1.51 3.83
N THR A 175 -13.25 -0.30 4.15
CA THR A 175 -12.32 0.80 4.44
C THR A 175 -12.16 0.90 5.95
N ALA A 176 -10.91 0.85 6.39
CA ALA A 176 -10.52 0.86 7.79
C ALA A 176 -9.46 1.93 8.07
N ALA A 177 -9.51 2.50 9.26
CA ALA A 177 -8.58 3.51 9.75
C ALA A 177 -7.93 3.03 11.05
N PRO A 178 -6.62 3.16 11.24
CA PRO A 178 -5.98 2.88 12.53
C PRO A 178 -6.52 3.80 13.62
N GLU A 179 -6.76 3.27 14.83
CA GLU A 179 -7.18 4.08 15.96
C GLU A 179 -5.99 4.78 16.65
N GLU A 180 -4.85 4.10 16.70
CA GLU A 180 -3.65 4.57 17.40
C GLU A 180 -2.36 4.29 16.60
N THR A 181 -1.29 4.97 16.96
CA THR A 181 0.08 4.65 16.51
C THR A 181 0.54 3.37 17.18
N HIS A 182 0.65 2.28 16.43
CA HIS A 182 1.07 1.00 16.99
C HIS A 182 1.74 0.07 15.96
N ARG A 183 2.34 -1.00 16.48
CA ARG A 183 2.86 -2.14 15.72
C ARG A 183 2.00 -3.34 16.05
N GLY A 184 1.76 -4.19 15.07
CA GLY A 184 0.91 -5.35 15.29
C GLY A 184 0.80 -6.24 14.07
N SER A 185 -0.19 -7.12 14.14
CA SER A 185 -0.57 -7.98 13.03
C SER A 185 -2.07 -7.84 12.81
N LEU A 186 -2.47 -7.66 11.56
CA LEU A 186 -3.84 -7.78 11.12
C LEU A 186 -4.08 -9.23 10.73
N GLN A 187 -5.12 -9.85 11.29
CA GLN A 187 -5.59 -11.16 10.84
C GLN A 187 -7.10 -11.14 10.73
N ILE A 188 -7.60 -11.48 9.55
CA ILE A 188 -9.03 -11.71 9.30
C ILE A 188 -9.21 -13.05 8.58
N GLU A 189 -10.36 -13.67 8.79
CA GLU A 189 -10.68 -15.00 8.29
C GLU A 189 -12.05 -15.03 7.62
N GLU A 190 -12.13 -15.77 6.52
CA GLU A 190 -13.37 -16.07 5.83
C GLU A 190 -13.90 -17.41 6.35
N ARG A 191 -15.05 -17.40 7.04
CA ARG A 191 -15.62 -18.59 7.67
C ARG A 191 -17.13 -18.58 7.67
N ARG A 192 -17.74 -19.73 7.93
CA ARG A 192 -19.17 -19.82 8.25
C ARG A 192 -19.36 -19.50 9.73
N PRO A 193 -20.10 -18.44 10.10
CA PRO A 193 -20.23 -18.05 11.52
C PRO A 193 -20.83 -19.13 12.43
N TRP A 194 -21.59 -20.08 11.87
CA TRP A 194 -22.26 -21.15 12.59
C TRP A 194 -21.56 -22.51 12.52
N ASP A 195 -20.46 -22.62 11.77
CA ASP A 195 -19.75 -23.89 11.50
C ASP A 195 -18.39 -23.85 12.21
N PRO A 196 -18.04 -24.85 13.06
CA PRO A 196 -16.75 -24.88 13.73
C PRO A 196 -15.58 -25.32 12.83
N GLU A 197 -15.85 -25.67 11.57
CA GLU A 197 -14.82 -26.01 10.59
C GLU A 197 -13.79 -24.88 10.39
N PRO A 198 -12.55 -25.22 9.97
CA PRO A 198 -11.51 -24.22 9.70
C PRO A 198 -11.96 -23.17 8.67
N PRO A 199 -11.40 -21.94 8.73
CA PRO A 199 -11.72 -20.90 7.76
C PRO A 199 -11.33 -21.32 6.34
N LEU A 200 -12.12 -20.88 5.36
CA LEU A 200 -11.86 -21.10 3.94
C LEU A 200 -10.64 -20.31 3.48
N SER A 201 -10.57 -19.04 3.86
CA SER A 201 -9.52 -18.10 3.48
C SER A 201 -9.04 -17.28 4.68
N ARG A 202 -7.83 -16.75 4.59
CA ARG A 202 -7.25 -15.88 5.62
C ARG A 202 -6.39 -14.79 4.98
N LEU A 203 -6.55 -13.56 5.45
CA LEU A 203 -5.58 -12.49 5.24
C LEU A 203 -4.88 -12.23 6.58
N LYS A 204 -3.56 -12.46 6.60
CA LYS A 204 -2.70 -12.12 7.74
C LYS A 204 -1.52 -11.29 7.27
N LEU A 205 -1.26 -10.15 7.89
CA LEU A 205 -0.08 -9.32 7.60
C LEU A 205 0.41 -8.63 8.87
N ASP A 206 1.68 -8.27 8.89
CA ASP A 206 2.25 -7.45 9.95
C ASP A 206 2.20 -5.97 9.55
N PHE A 207 2.17 -5.07 10.53
CA PHE A 207 2.24 -3.64 10.25
C PHE A 207 3.03 -2.86 11.31
N ASP A 208 3.56 -1.72 10.88
CA ASP A 208 4.16 -0.69 11.71
C ASP A 208 3.57 0.67 11.31
N LEU A 209 2.65 1.18 12.13
CA LEU A 209 1.93 2.43 11.90
C LEU A 209 2.51 3.57 12.73
N THR A 210 3.76 3.41 13.18
CA THR A 210 4.44 4.44 13.95
C THR A 210 4.77 5.67 13.11
N GLY A 211 4.77 5.55 11.78
CA GLY A 211 5.09 6.62 10.87
C GLY A 211 6.57 7.01 10.90
N PRO A 212 6.95 8.08 10.19
CA PRO A 212 8.32 8.58 10.18
C PRO A 212 8.80 8.91 11.60
N GLU A 213 10.10 8.79 11.83
CA GLU A 213 10.72 9.25 13.08
C GLU A 213 10.42 10.74 13.27
N GLU A 214 9.99 11.12 14.47
CA GLU A 214 9.83 12.53 14.82
C GLU A 214 11.19 13.20 14.98
N GLU A 215 11.26 14.51 14.73
CA GLU A 215 12.47 15.29 15.00
C GLU A 215 12.93 15.14 16.46
N GLY A 216 14.25 15.13 16.66
CA GLY A 216 14.89 14.93 17.96
C GLY A 216 15.45 13.52 18.12
N LEU A 217 15.40 13.00 19.36
CA LEU A 217 15.92 11.66 19.65
C LEU A 217 15.12 10.61 18.89
N SER A 218 15.84 9.73 18.20
CA SER A 218 15.23 8.56 17.55
C SER A 218 14.51 7.69 18.58
N ARG A 219 13.49 6.95 18.16
CA ARG A 219 12.80 5.99 19.03
C ARG A 219 13.77 4.99 19.68
N ALA A 220 14.84 4.62 18.99
CA ALA A 220 15.90 3.75 19.51
C ALA A 220 16.68 4.42 20.66
N GLU A 221 17.04 5.70 20.51
CA GLU A 221 17.72 6.47 21.55
C GLU A 221 16.81 6.74 22.75
N ARG A 222 15.54 7.11 22.51
CA ARG A 222 14.54 7.27 23.59
C ARG A 222 14.39 5.99 24.41
N ARG A 223 14.30 4.83 23.73
CA ARG A 223 14.20 3.54 24.41
C ARG A 223 15.42 3.23 25.27
N ARG A 224 16.64 3.44 24.74
CA ARG A 224 17.87 3.26 25.50
C ARG A 224 17.96 4.16 26.72
N LEU A 225 17.52 5.41 26.60
CA LEU A 225 17.52 6.36 27.72
C LEU A 225 16.48 5.98 28.79
N LEU A 226 15.31 5.50 28.39
CA LEU A 226 14.26 5.01 29.30
C LEU A 226 14.64 3.69 29.99
N GLU A 227 15.39 2.81 29.32
CA GLU A 227 15.91 1.56 29.91
C GLU A 227 17.09 1.81 30.88
N ALA A 228 17.74 2.98 30.80
CA ALA A 228 18.87 3.37 31.63
C ALA A 228 18.50 4.24 32.85
N ALA A 229 17.21 4.59 33.01
CA ALA A 229 16.67 5.41 34.10
C ALA A 229 15.87 4.57 35.10
#